data_AF-A0AAV0DZ30-F1
#
_entry.id   AF-A0AAV0DZ30-F1
#
_cell.length_a   1.000
_cell.length_b   1.000
_cell.length_c   1.000
_cell.angle_alpha   90.00
_cell.angle_beta   90.00
_cell.angle_gamma   90.00
#
_symmetry.space_group_name_H-M   'P 1'
#
loop_
_entity.id
_entity.type
_entity.pdbx_description
1 polymer ?
#
loop_
_entity_poly.entity_id
_entity_poly.type
_entity_poly.pdbx_seq_one_letter_code
_entity_poly.pdbx_strand_id
1 'polypeptide(L)'
;MVTKNTADLGRSGGVYMPLFKLARMMEDEEDKSSVEYQKITWDALRKSINGLVNKVNATNIKNIIPELFAENLIRGRGLFCRSCIKSQMASPGFTDVFAALAAIVNTKFPEVGNLLLRRIILQLQRAYKRNDKPQLLAAVKFVAHLVNQQVVHELIALELVAVLLENPSDDSVEVAVGFVTECGSILQDLTPHGLYGIFERFRGILHEGEIDKRVQFLIEGLFAIRKSKFQGYPAVRPELDLVEQEDQITHEISLLDTVEDEDVLNIFKPDPNYLENEKKYEDLEKAILGDESKEEGDSDAESVVEDEEDEVEDDEERMRITDETGTNLVNLRRTIYLTIMSSVGFEEAGHKLLMLKLEPGQEMELCIMILECCSQERNYRPFYGFLAQRFCMINKIYQENFEKCFVQQYSTVHRLETNKLINVAQFFAHLLETNALPWHVLSYIRLSEEDTTSSSRIFIKNLFLELSERLGIRLLNERLNDPTMQESFNSIFPKDNLKNVRFAINFFTIIGLGGITENLRKYLKIMQGLIKQKQQKHTTPEEEETSRRKRGRTQVDQKACSLFLTHYPTQKEKREGKQVNSCLCQLGCEVQGFERLIIS
;
A
#
# COMPACT_ATOMS: atom_id res chain seq x y z
N MET A 1 24.45 1.69 64.18
CA MET A 1 23.04 1.86 64.60
C MET A 1 22.60 3.27 64.23
N VAL A 2 22.10 3.44 63.01
CA VAL A 2 21.42 4.68 62.60
C VAL A 2 19.97 4.28 62.38
N THR A 3 19.10 4.77 63.27
CA THR A 3 17.67 4.49 63.31
C THR A 3 16.99 5.07 62.06
N LYS A 4 16.52 4.20 61.16
CA LYS A 4 15.57 4.59 60.10
C LYS A 4 14.23 4.91 60.76
N ASN A 5 13.80 6.17 60.68
CA ASN A 5 12.49 6.63 61.15
C ASN A 5 11.38 5.98 60.32
N THR A 6 10.69 5.01 60.93
CA THR A 6 9.40 4.49 60.51
C THR A 6 8.29 5.38 61.09
N ALA A 7 8.07 6.56 60.50
CA ALA A 7 6.98 7.44 60.91
C ALA A 7 6.49 8.31 59.75
N ASP A 8 5.70 7.72 58.84
CA ASP A 8 4.45 8.31 58.33
C ASP A 8 3.82 7.34 57.30
N LEU A 9 3.02 6.39 57.76
CA LEU A 9 2.11 5.60 56.93
C LEU A 9 0.68 6.00 57.28
N GLY A 10 0.26 7.14 56.74
CA GLY A 10 -1.12 7.60 56.77
C GLY A 10 -2.03 6.70 55.94
N ARG A 11 -3.16 6.31 56.54
CA ARG A 11 -4.26 5.57 55.91
C ARG A 11 -4.98 6.42 54.86
N SER A 12 -4.43 6.55 53.66
CA SER A 12 -5.16 7.02 52.47
C SER A 12 -4.22 7.08 51.25
N GLY A 13 -4.62 6.44 50.15
CA GLY A 13 -4.27 6.80 48.75
C GLY A 13 -2.79 7.02 48.42
N GLY A 14 -2.19 6.05 47.72
CA GLY A 14 -0.80 6.06 47.27
C GLY A 14 -0.30 7.41 46.76
N VAL A 15 0.68 7.96 47.48
CA VAL A 15 1.45 9.15 47.07
C VAL A 15 2.20 8.81 45.80
N TYR A 16 1.99 9.59 44.74
CA TYR A 16 2.71 9.46 43.48
C TYR A 16 4.21 9.62 43.72
N MET A 17 4.96 8.53 43.56
CA MET A 17 6.41 8.54 43.54
C MET A 17 6.89 8.70 42.09
N PRO A 18 7.65 9.76 41.76
CA PRO A 18 8.18 10.00 40.41
C PRO A 18 9.09 8.86 39.92
N LEU A 19 9.05 8.54 38.62
CA LEU A 19 9.80 7.42 38.00
C LEU A 19 11.30 7.42 38.35
N PHE A 20 11.97 8.58 38.26
CA PHE A 20 13.41 8.69 38.57
C PHE A 20 13.74 8.38 40.03
N LYS A 21 12.79 8.64 40.95
CA LYS A 21 12.96 8.37 42.38
C LYS A 21 12.71 6.89 42.68
N LEU A 22 11.82 6.25 41.92
CA LEU A 22 11.59 4.82 41.97
C LEU A 22 12.81 4.04 41.44
N ALA A 23 13.38 4.49 40.31
CA ALA A 23 14.57 3.89 39.70
C ALA A 23 15.78 3.93 40.65
N ARG A 24 16.07 5.09 41.29
CA ARG A 24 17.10 5.18 42.33
C ARG A 24 16.87 4.26 43.53
N MET A 25 15.62 4.10 43.97
CA MET A 25 15.30 3.17 45.06
C MET A 25 15.42 1.70 44.63
N MET A 26 15.30 1.39 43.33
CA MET A 26 15.51 0.06 42.77
C MET A 26 17.00 -0.27 42.57
N GLU A 27 17.84 0.73 42.31
CA GLU A 27 19.31 0.60 42.29
C GLU A 27 19.89 0.39 43.70
N ASP A 28 19.29 1.02 44.72
CA ASP A 28 19.76 0.94 46.12
C ASP A 28 19.38 -0.37 46.86
N GLU A 29 18.48 -1.20 46.31
CA GLU A 29 18.07 -2.48 46.92
C GLU A 29 18.74 -3.69 46.24
N GLU A 30 19.83 -4.20 46.83
CA GLU A 30 20.57 -5.37 46.33
C GLU A 30 19.78 -6.69 46.44
N ASP A 31 18.81 -6.79 47.37
CA ASP A 31 18.02 -8.01 47.59
C ASP A 31 16.74 -8.04 46.75
N LYS A 32 16.85 -8.61 45.55
CA LYS A 32 15.72 -8.81 44.62
C LYS A 32 14.61 -9.74 45.13
N SER A 33 14.80 -10.42 46.27
CA SER A 33 13.78 -11.27 46.89
C SER A 33 12.95 -10.56 47.96
N SER A 34 13.36 -9.35 48.36
CA SER A 34 12.74 -8.60 49.46
C SER A 34 11.26 -8.29 49.18
N VAL A 35 10.45 -8.19 50.24
CA VAL A 35 9.03 -7.83 50.12
C VAL A 35 8.88 -6.39 49.62
N GLU A 36 9.79 -5.49 49.99
CA GLU A 36 9.83 -4.12 49.48
C GLU A 36 10.07 -4.09 47.97
N TYR A 37 11.08 -4.80 47.46
CA TYR A 37 11.40 -4.91 46.04
C TYR A 37 10.22 -5.46 45.24
N GLN A 38 9.65 -6.59 45.68
CA GLN A 38 8.48 -7.21 45.03
C GLN A 38 7.28 -6.26 44.95
N LYS A 39 7.09 -5.40 45.96
CA LYS A 39 6.00 -4.43 46.00
C LYS A 39 6.24 -3.27 45.04
N ILE A 40 7.48 -2.79 44.93
CA ILE A 40 7.87 -1.76 43.97
C ILE A 40 7.67 -2.29 42.54
N THR A 41 8.15 -3.51 42.24
CA THR A 41 7.98 -4.12 40.92
C THR A 41 6.51 -4.38 40.58
N TRP A 42 5.69 -4.78 41.56
CA TRP A 42 4.24 -4.91 41.37
C TRP A 42 3.55 -3.59 41.02
N ASP A 43 3.91 -2.49 41.71
CA ASP A 43 3.36 -1.18 41.42
C ASP A 43 3.82 -0.65 40.05
N ALA A 44 5.04 -0.99 39.61
CA ALA A 44 5.54 -0.71 38.27
C ALA A 44 4.77 -1.50 37.20
N LEU A 45 4.66 -2.82 37.36
CA LEU A 45 3.88 -3.72 36.50
C LEU A 45 2.44 -3.23 36.32
N ARG A 46 1.78 -2.84 37.42
CA ARG A 46 0.43 -2.26 37.37
C ARG A 46 0.36 -0.98 36.54
N LYS A 47 1.34 -0.08 36.68
CA LYS A 47 1.37 1.18 35.92
C LYS A 47 1.64 0.91 34.44
N SER A 48 2.57 0.01 34.14
CA SER A 48 2.95 -0.36 32.77
C SER A 48 1.78 -0.97 32.01
N ILE A 49 1.19 -2.06 32.52
CA ILE A 49 0.02 -2.72 31.92
C ILE A 49 -1.13 -1.73 31.70
N ASN A 50 -1.43 -0.89 32.69
CA ASN A 50 -2.50 0.12 32.58
C ASN A 50 -2.17 1.19 31.53
N GLY A 51 -0.90 1.61 31.43
CA GLY A 51 -0.42 2.52 30.41
C GLY A 51 -0.59 1.95 29.00
N LEU A 52 -0.14 0.71 28.77
CA LEU A 52 -0.23 0.01 27.49
C LEU A 52 -1.69 -0.18 27.06
N VAL A 53 -2.54 -0.69 27.95
CA VAL A 53 -3.97 -0.88 27.67
C VAL A 53 -4.67 0.44 27.36
N ASN A 54 -4.30 1.56 27.98
CA ASN A 54 -4.94 2.85 27.67
C ASN A 54 -4.45 3.48 26.35
N LYS A 55 -3.25 3.14 25.88
CA LYS A 55 -2.67 3.65 24.64
C LYS A 55 -3.10 2.85 23.41
N VAL A 56 -3.59 1.62 23.60
CA VAL A 56 -3.92 0.70 22.50
C VAL A 56 -5.03 1.25 21.60
N ASN A 57 -4.83 1.15 20.30
CA ASN A 57 -5.78 1.46 19.24
C ASN A 57 -5.50 0.54 18.03
N ALA A 58 -6.37 0.57 17.01
CA ALA A 58 -6.24 -0.32 15.86
C ALA A 58 -4.94 -0.14 15.05
N THR A 59 -4.36 1.06 15.06
CA THR A 59 -3.12 1.36 14.30
C THR A 59 -1.84 0.98 15.03
N ASN A 60 -1.82 1.04 16.37
CA ASN A 60 -0.62 0.81 17.18
C ASN A 60 -0.62 -0.52 17.94
N ILE A 61 -1.69 -1.31 17.87
CA ILE A 61 -1.81 -2.57 18.60
C ILE A 61 -0.63 -3.50 18.33
N LYS A 62 -0.11 -3.54 17.09
CA LYS A 62 1.08 -4.33 16.72
C LYS A 62 2.34 -3.94 17.49
N ASN A 63 2.49 -2.66 17.84
CA ASN A 63 3.65 -2.14 18.58
C ASN A 63 3.46 -2.33 20.09
N ILE A 64 2.22 -2.24 20.58
CA ILE A 64 1.89 -2.44 22.00
C ILE A 64 2.06 -3.92 22.42
N ILE A 65 1.87 -4.87 21.51
CA ILE A 65 1.91 -6.31 21.83
C ILE A 65 3.29 -6.74 22.37
N PRO A 66 4.43 -6.45 21.72
CA PRO A 66 5.75 -6.77 22.27
C PRO A 66 5.98 -6.16 23.65
N GLU A 67 5.69 -4.86 23.84
CA GLU A 67 5.81 -4.18 25.14
C GLU A 67 4.94 -4.85 26.21
N LEU A 68 3.74 -5.32 25.85
CA LEU A 68 2.84 -5.99 26.76
C LEU A 68 3.32 -7.40 27.14
N PHE A 69 3.93 -8.13 26.21
CA PHE A 69 4.47 -9.46 26.48
C PHE A 69 5.76 -9.43 27.29
N ALA A 70 6.54 -8.34 27.21
CA ALA A 70 7.68 -8.09 28.09
C ALA A 70 7.27 -7.94 29.58
N GLU A 71 6.04 -7.47 29.84
CA GLU A 71 5.49 -7.41 31.20
C GLU A 71 4.98 -8.77 31.67
N ASN A 72 5.21 -9.14 32.94
CA ASN A 72 4.80 -10.44 33.49
C ASN A 72 3.28 -10.60 33.57
N LEU A 73 2.64 -11.08 32.49
CA LEU A 73 1.19 -11.25 32.40
C LEU A 73 0.65 -12.42 33.23
N ILE A 74 1.48 -13.39 33.63
CA ILE A 74 1.05 -14.48 34.52
C ILE A 74 0.82 -13.94 35.93
N ARG A 75 1.81 -13.18 36.44
CA ARG A 75 1.74 -12.48 37.72
C ARG A 75 0.71 -11.34 37.67
N GLY A 76 0.70 -10.60 36.56
CA GLY A 76 -0.14 -9.44 36.30
C GLY A 76 -1.53 -9.75 35.76
N ARG A 77 -1.96 -11.01 35.64
CA ARG A 77 -3.23 -11.38 34.96
C ARG A 77 -4.45 -10.64 35.50
N GLY A 78 -4.56 -10.52 36.82
CA GLY A 78 -5.65 -9.77 37.45
C GLY A 78 -5.61 -8.28 37.10
N LEU A 79 -4.41 -7.69 37.04
CA LEU A 79 -4.19 -6.29 36.68
C LEU A 79 -4.56 -6.04 35.21
N PHE A 80 -4.14 -6.93 34.30
CA PHE A 80 -4.49 -6.87 32.89
C PHE A 80 -6.00 -6.94 32.69
N CYS A 81 -6.67 -7.97 33.23
CA CYS A 81 -8.12 -8.12 33.08
C CYS A 81 -8.88 -6.90 33.64
N ARG A 82 -8.45 -6.39 34.81
CA ARG A 82 -9.04 -5.19 35.42
C ARG A 82 -8.83 -3.95 34.56
N SER A 83 -7.66 -3.81 33.95
CA SER A 83 -7.36 -2.69 33.06
C SER A 83 -8.24 -2.72 31.83
N CYS A 84 -8.33 -3.86 31.14
CA CYS A 84 -9.19 -4.02 29.95
C CYS A 84 -10.65 -3.68 30.26
N ILE A 85 -11.22 -4.24 31.34
CA ILE A 85 -12.61 -3.96 31.73
C ILE A 85 -12.81 -2.47 32.04
N LYS A 86 -11.90 -1.85 32.81
CA LYS A 86 -12.02 -0.45 33.19
C LYS A 86 -11.89 0.49 31.99
N SER A 87 -10.92 0.25 31.11
CA SER A 87 -10.68 1.05 29.91
C SER A 87 -11.82 0.90 28.91
N GLN A 88 -12.36 -0.31 28.75
CA GLN A 88 -13.54 -0.55 27.91
C GLN A 88 -14.80 0.16 28.45
N MET A 89 -15.03 0.13 29.76
CA MET A 89 -16.15 0.85 30.37
C MET A 89 -16.04 2.38 30.21
N ALA A 90 -14.82 2.91 30.26
CA ALA A 90 -14.57 4.33 30.03
C ALA A 90 -14.73 4.72 28.55
N SER A 91 -14.37 3.81 27.64
CA SER A 91 -14.34 4.05 26.19
C SER A 91 -14.94 2.88 25.38
N PRO A 92 -16.28 2.69 25.38
CA PRO A 92 -16.93 1.56 24.70
C PRO A 92 -16.75 1.54 23.17
N GLY A 93 -16.39 2.67 22.56
CA GLY A 93 -16.09 2.77 21.13
C GLY A 93 -14.84 1.99 20.69
N PHE A 94 -13.96 1.61 21.61
CA PHE A 94 -12.75 0.83 21.35
C PHE A 94 -12.87 -0.64 21.81
N THR A 95 -14.10 -1.12 22.06
CA THR A 95 -14.31 -2.48 22.60
C THR A 95 -13.71 -3.57 21.71
N ASP A 96 -13.79 -3.41 20.40
CA ASP A 96 -13.21 -4.34 19.43
C ASP A 96 -11.67 -4.38 19.49
N VAL A 97 -11.02 -3.25 19.76
CA VAL A 97 -9.56 -3.19 19.99
C VAL A 97 -9.20 -3.93 21.28
N PHE A 98 -9.96 -3.72 22.37
CA PHE A 98 -9.71 -4.44 23.62
C PHE A 98 -9.95 -5.95 23.49
N ALA A 99 -10.94 -6.34 22.68
CA ALA A 99 -11.19 -7.74 22.36
C ALA A 99 -10.07 -8.35 21.50
N ALA A 100 -9.53 -7.62 20.52
CA ALA A 100 -8.38 -8.05 19.73
C ALA A 100 -7.14 -8.24 20.61
N LEU A 101 -6.86 -7.29 21.51
CA LEU A 101 -5.76 -7.40 22.48
C LEU A 101 -5.93 -8.63 23.38
N ALA A 102 -7.15 -8.86 23.88
CA ALA A 102 -7.47 -10.04 24.68
C ALA A 102 -7.31 -11.34 23.89
N ALA A 103 -7.67 -11.36 22.61
CA ALA A 103 -7.52 -12.52 21.73
C ALA A 103 -6.05 -12.88 21.52
N ILE A 104 -5.20 -11.89 21.26
CA ILE A 104 -3.75 -12.08 21.11
C ILE A 104 -3.14 -12.64 22.40
N VAL A 105 -3.45 -12.04 23.56
CA VAL A 105 -2.99 -12.53 24.86
C VAL A 105 -3.48 -13.95 25.12
N ASN A 106 -4.71 -14.27 24.73
CA ASN A 106 -5.32 -15.58 24.92
C ASN A 106 -4.62 -16.70 24.14
N THR A 107 -3.99 -16.41 22.99
CA THR A 107 -3.21 -17.43 22.24
C THR A 107 -2.01 -17.96 23.04
N LYS A 108 -1.35 -17.10 23.82
CA LYS A 108 -0.17 -17.45 24.61
C LYS A 108 -0.51 -17.77 26.06
N PHE A 109 -1.53 -17.11 26.61
CA PHE A 109 -1.98 -17.24 27.99
C PHE A 109 -3.49 -17.46 28.09
N PRO A 110 -3.98 -18.68 27.80
CA PRO A 110 -5.41 -18.99 27.82
C PRO A 110 -6.08 -18.74 29.17
N GLU A 111 -5.33 -18.91 30.27
CA GLU A 111 -5.81 -18.64 31.63
C GLU A 111 -6.17 -17.16 31.82
N VAL A 112 -5.45 -16.24 31.16
CA VAL A 112 -5.72 -14.80 31.23
C VAL A 112 -6.98 -14.45 30.45
N GLY A 113 -7.16 -15.03 29.26
CA GLY A 113 -8.39 -14.88 28.47
C GLY A 113 -9.62 -15.43 29.20
N ASN A 114 -9.50 -16.62 29.78
CA ASN A 114 -10.55 -17.24 30.59
C ASN A 114 -10.90 -16.37 31.82
N LEU A 115 -9.91 -15.85 32.56
CA LEU A 115 -10.14 -14.97 33.70
C LEU A 115 -10.86 -13.67 33.29
N LEU A 116 -10.47 -13.06 32.16
CA LEU A 116 -11.14 -11.88 31.63
C LEU A 116 -12.61 -12.18 31.33
N LEU A 117 -12.88 -13.26 30.60
CA LEU A 117 -14.22 -13.68 30.23
C LEU A 117 -15.10 -13.93 31.46
N ARG A 118 -14.58 -14.67 32.45
CA ARG A 118 -15.25 -14.93 33.73
C ARG A 118 -15.66 -13.65 34.46
N ARG A 119 -14.77 -12.65 34.52
CA ARG A 119 -15.05 -11.35 35.15
C ARG A 119 -16.11 -10.56 34.38
N ILE A 120 -16.07 -10.58 33.04
CA ILE A 120 -17.08 -9.91 32.19
C ILE A 120 -18.45 -10.56 32.36
N ILE A 121 -18.53 -11.89 32.41
CA ILE A 121 -19.80 -12.63 32.63
C ILE A 121 -20.38 -12.28 34.00
N LEU A 122 -19.56 -12.26 35.06
CA LEU A 122 -20.02 -11.84 36.40
C LEU A 122 -20.50 -10.40 36.41
N GLN A 123 -19.81 -9.50 35.71
CA GLN A 123 -20.24 -8.11 35.56
C GLN A 123 -21.59 -8.03 34.84
N LEU A 124 -21.78 -8.80 33.77
CA LEU A 124 -23.02 -8.90 33.01
C LEU A 124 -24.16 -9.41 33.90
N GLN A 125 -23.97 -10.53 34.61
CA GLN A 125 -24.96 -11.09 35.54
C GLN A 125 -25.34 -10.10 36.65
N ARG A 126 -24.35 -9.41 37.24
CA ARG A 126 -24.58 -8.40 38.28
C ARG A 126 -25.33 -7.19 37.72
N ALA A 127 -24.98 -6.71 36.53
CA ALA A 127 -25.65 -5.58 35.87
C ALA A 127 -27.09 -5.93 35.51
N TYR A 128 -27.33 -7.12 34.96
CA TYR A 128 -28.68 -7.62 34.64
C TYR A 128 -29.54 -7.73 35.90
N LYS A 129 -29.05 -8.36 36.97
CA LYS A 129 -29.78 -8.47 38.25
C LYS A 129 -30.10 -7.13 38.90
N ARG A 130 -29.27 -6.11 38.68
CA ARG A 130 -29.45 -4.75 39.23
C ARG A 130 -30.22 -3.81 38.30
N ASN A 131 -30.59 -4.25 37.10
CA ASN A 131 -31.12 -3.38 36.03
C ASN A 131 -30.22 -2.17 35.74
N ASP A 132 -28.89 -2.36 35.79
CA ASP A 132 -27.92 -1.33 35.43
C ASP A 132 -27.65 -1.38 33.92
N LYS A 133 -28.48 -0.67 33.15
CA LYS A 133 -28.44 -0.67 31.69
C LYS A 133 -27.09 -0.21 31.10
N PRO A 134 -26.47 0.90 31.54
CA PRO A 134 -25.15 1.30 31.02
C PRO A 134 -24.08 0.23 31.23
N GLN A 135 -24.02 -0.37 32.41
CA GLN A 135 -23.04 -1.43 32.70
C GLN A 135 -23.34 -2.70 31.91
N LEU A 136 -24.62 -3.03 31.74
CA LEU A 136 -25.05 -4.18 30.94
C LEU A 136 -24.69 -4.01 29.46
N LEU A 137 -24.96 -2.85 28.86
CA LEU A 137 -24.60 -2.54 27.47
C LEU A 137 -23.08 -2.67 27.24
N ALA A 138 -22.27 -2.14 28.15
CA ALA A 138 -20.81 -2.24 28.04
C ALA A 138 -20.32 -3.69 28.10
N ALA A 139 -20.83 -4.48 29.06
CA ALA A 139 -20.44 -5.88 29.22
C ALA A 139 -20.89 -6.75 28.04
N VAL A 140 -22.13 -6.58 27.60
CA VAL A 140 -22.73 -7.26 26.44
C VAL A 140 -21.95 -6.95 25.16
N LYS A 141 -21.58 -5.68 24.94
CA LYS A 141 -20.73 -5.29 23.80
C LYS A 141 -19.34 -5.95 23.86
N PHE A 142 -18.76 -6.07 25.05
CA PHE A 142 -17.47 -6.75 25.21
C PHE A 142 -17.58 -8.24 24.88
N VAL A 143 -18.62 -8.92 25.39
CA VAL A 143 -18.90 -10.31 25.01
C VAL A 143 -19.08 -10.46 23.50
N ALA A 144 -19.79 -9.54 22.84
CA ALA A 144 -20.00 -9.59 21.39
C ALA A 144 -18.68 -9.62 20.60
N HIS A 145 -17.75 -8.74 20.94
CA HIS A 145 -16.45 -8.70 20.26
C HIS A 145 -15.52 -9.87 20.66
N LEU A 146 -15.67 -10.44 21.87
CA LEU A 146 -14.96 -11.67 22.24
C LEU A 146 -15.47 -12.90 21.47
N VAL A 147 -16.78 -12.95 21.16
CA VAL A 147 -17.36 -13.95 20.25
C VAL A 147 -16.84 -13.73 18.82
N ASN A 148 -16.78 -12.48 18.35
CA ASN A 148 -16.25 -12.16 17.02
C ASN A 148 -14.79 -12.60 16.85
N GLN A 149 -13.98 -12.41 17.89
CA GLN A 149 -12.57 -12.83 17.93
C GLN A 149 -12.40 -14.32 18.30
N GLN A 150 -13.49 -15.08 18.41
CA GLN A 150 -13.51 -16.51 18.76
C GLN A 150 -12.78 -16.87 20.07
N VAL A 151 -12.70 -15.92 21.01
CA VAL A 151 -12.16 -16.15 22.37
C VAL A 151 -13.17 -16.93 23.20
N VAL A 152 -14.46 -16.75 22.95
CA VAL A 152 -15.55 -17.50 23.60
C VAL A 152 -16.45 -18.13 22.55
N HIS A 153 -16.91 -19.34 22.83
CA HIS A 153 -17.79 -20.09 21.94
C HIS A 153 -19.13 -19.34 21.74
N GLU A 154 -19.64 -19.31 20.52
CA GLU A 154 -20.88 -18.64 20.12
C GLU A 154 -22.14 -19.10 20.87
N LEU A 155 -22.11 -20.24 21.58
CA LEU A 155 -23.21 -20.67 22.45
C LEU A 155 -23.56 -19.61 23.50
N ILE A 156 -22.57 -18.89 24.04
CA ILE A 156 -22.82 -17.84 25.02
C ILE A 156 -23.66 -16.70 24.44
N ALA A 157 -23.52 -16.43 23.13
CA ALA A 157 -24.31 -15.42 22.45
C ALA A 157 -25.79 -15.84 22.34
N LEU A 158 -26.04 -17.13 22.07
CA LEU A 158 -27.39 -17.68 22.02
C LEU A 158 -28.04 -17.68 23.40
N GLU A 159 -27.32 -18.10 24.43
CA GLU A 159 -27.79 -18.06 25.82
C GLU A 159 -28.11 -16.62 26.27
N LEU A 160 -27.23 -15.67 25.96
CA LEU A 160 -27.41 -14.27 26.36
C LEU A 160 -28.67 -13.67 25.74
N VAL A 161 -28.87 -13.87 24.45
CA VAL A 161 -30.07 -13.38 23.76
C VAL A 161 -31.33 -14.08 24.30
N ALA A 162 -31.25 -15.37 24.62
CA ALA A 162 -32.37 -16.08 25.22
C ALA A 162 -32.75 -15.48 26.60
N VAL A 163 -31.78 -15.18 27.46
CA VAL A 163 -32.01 -14.55 28.78
C VAL A 163 -32.54 -13.12 28.64
N LEU A 164 -32.03 -12.33 27.69
CA LEU A 164 -32.48 -10.95 27.47
C LEU A 164 -33.92 -10.89 26.91
N LEU A 165 -34.32 -11.89 26.11
CA LEU A 165 -35.62 -11.94 25.44
C LEU A 165 -36.65 -12.88 26.10
N GLU A 166 -36.32 -13.54 27.21
CA GLU A 166 -37.26 -14.41 27.94
C GLU A 166 -38.48 -13.63 28.46
N ASN A 167 -38.22 -12.46 29.05
CA ASN A 167 -39.23 -11.48 29.44
C ASN A 167 -38.89 -10.14 28.77
N PRO A 168 -39.38 -9.89 27.54
CA PRO A 168 -38.96 -8.74 26.75
C PRO A 168 -39.46 -7.44 27.38
N SER A 169 -38.52 -6.59 27.78
CA SER A 169 -38.75 -5.21 28.20
C SER A 169 -38.12 -4.26 27.20
N ASP A 170 -38.52 -2.99 27.16
CA ASP A 170 -37.96 -2.02 26.22
C ASP A 170 -36.43 -1.91 26.32
N ASP A 171 -35.89 -2.01 27.54
CA ASP A 171 -34.45 -1.97 27.80
C ASP A 171 -33.76 -3.28 27.44
N SER A 172 -34.34 -4.44 27.78
CA SER A 172 -33.71 -5.73 27.47
C SER A 172 -33.69 -6.02 25.97
N VAL A 173 -34.73 -5.59 25.24
CA VAL A 173 -34.77 -5.69 23.78
C VAL A 173 -33.77 -4.75 23.13
N GLU A 174 -33.61 -3.51 23.62
CA GLU A 174 -32.59 -2.58 23.12
C GLU A 174 -31.17 -3.15 23.29
N VAL A 175 -30.88 -3.74 24.46
CA VAL A 175 -29.59 -4.40 24.73
C VAL A 175 -29.39 -5.59 23.79
N ALA A 176 -30.42 -6.43 23.60
CA ALA A 176 -30.35 -7.58 22.71
C ALA A 176 -30.14 -7.18 21.23
N VAL A 177 -30.83 -6.12 20.77
CA VAL A 177 -30.63 -5.59 19.42
C VAL A 177 -29.20 -5.09 19.24
N GLY A 178 -28.67 -4.33 20.22
CA GLY A 178 -27.30 -3.87 20.21
C GLY A 178 -26.29 -5.02 20.15
N PHE A 179 -26.50 -6.05 20.97
CA PHE A 179 -25.65 -7.25 20.98
C PHE A 179 -25.60 -7.95 19.62
N VAL A 180 -26.77 -8.27 19.06
CA VAL A 180 -26.87 -9.01 17.78
C VAL A 180 -26.40 -8.15 16.61
N THR A 181 -26.44 -6.82 16.73
CA THR A 181 -25.85 -5.93 15.72
C THR A 181 -24.32 -6.11 15.66
N GLU A 182 -23.66 -6.23 16.80
CA GLU A 182 -22.19 -6.32 16.90
C GLU A 182 -21.65 -7.72 16.55
N CYS A 183 -22.34 -8.80 16.96
CA CYS A 183 -21.89 -10.18 16.71
C CYS A 183 -22.73 -10.96 15.67
N GLY A 184 -23.71 -10.33 15.04
CA GLY A 184 -24.60 -11.03 14.11
C GLY A 184 -23.90 -11.55 12.85
N SER A 185 -22.83 -10.87 12.40
CA SER A 185 -22.03 -11.32 11.26
C SER A 185 -21.34 -12.65 11.55
N ILE A 186 -20.66 -12.80 12.71
CA ILE A 186 -19.97 -14.07 13.04
C ILE A 186 -20.97 -15.19 13.31
N LEU A 187 -22.13 -14.89 13.93
CA LEU A 187 -23.20 -15.87 14.14
C LEU A 187 -23.83 -16.35 12.84
N GLN A 188 -23.85 -15.49 11.80
CA GLN A 188 -24.33 -15.88 10.48
C GLN A 188 -23.45 -16.94 9.84
N ASP A 189 -22.14 -16.87 10.09
CA ASP A 189 -21.15 -17.77 9.52
C ASP A 189 -20.99 -19.07 10.34
N LEU A 190 -20.96 -18.97 11.67
CA LEU A 190 -20.76 -20.12 12.57
C LEU A 190 -22.07 -20.89 12.85
N THR A 191 -23.16 -20.19 13.19
CA THR A 191 -24.42 -20.80 13.65
C THR A 191 -25.65 -20.19 12.98
N PRO A 192 -25.83 -20.35 11.66
CA PRO A 192 -26.94 -19.73 10.91
C PRO A 192 -28.33 -20.14 11.44
N HIS A 193 -28.46 -21.37 11.96
CA HIS A 193 -29.71 -21.84 12.60
C HIS A 193 -29.97 -21.16 13.96
N GLY A 194 -28.92 -20.94 14.76
CA GLY A 194 -29.01 -20.20 16.02
C GLY A 194 -29.42 -18.75 15.78
N LEU A 195 -28.77 -18.08 14.83
CA LEU A 195 -29.13 -16.74 14.40
C LEU A 195 -30.56 -16.68 13.86
N TYR A 196 -30.98 -17.67 13.07
CA TYR A 196 -32.37 -17.75 12.61
C TYR A 196 -33.36 -17.79 13.78
N GLY A 197 -33.10 -18.62 14.80
CA GLY A 197 -33.92 -18.70 16.02
C GLY A 197 -34.02 -17.37 16.76
N ILE A 198 -32.92 -16.61 16.87
CA ILE A 198 -32.90 -15.27 17.45
C ILE A 198 -33.86 -14.33 16.71
N PHE A 199 -33.81 -14.31 15.38
CA PHE A 199 -34.67 -13.43 14.60
C PHE A 199 -36.15 -13.84 14.61
N GLU A 200 -36.45 -15.14 14.76
CA GLU A 200 -37.84 -15.58 14.99
C GLU A 200 -38.37 -15.05 16.34
N ARG A 201 -37.53 -15.02 17.38
CA ARG A 201 -37.90 -14.39 18.67
C ARG A 201 -38.19 -12.90 18.52
N PHE A 202 -37.32 -12.14 17.84
CA PHE A 202 -37.59 -10.72 17.57
C PHE A 202 -38.87 -10.50 16.74
N ARG A 203 -39.18 -11.38 15.79
CA ARG A 203 -40.44 -11.31 15.03
C ARG A 203 -41.67 -11.57 15.91
N GLY A 204 -41.59 -12.54 16.82
CA GLY A 204 -42.64 -12.81 17.80
C GLY A 204 -42.97 -11.57 18.62
N ILE A 205 -41.94 -10.92 19.19
CA ILE A 205 -42.08 -9.69 19.98
C ILE A 205 -42.73 -8.56 19.16
N LEU A 206 -42.35 -8.40 17.89
CA LEU A 206 -42.92 -7.37 17.00
C LEU A 206 -44.42 -7.59 16.73
N HIS A 207 -44.87 -8.85 16.66
CA HIS A 207 -46.27 -9.20 16.38
C HIS A 207 -47.16 -9.25 17.64
N GLU A 208 -46.61 -9.58 18.80
CA GLU A 208 -47.34 -9.66 20.07
C GLU A 208 -47.77 -8.27 20.59
N GLY A 209 -47.07 -7.20 20.21
CA GLY A 209 -47.61 -5.84 20.21
C GLY A 209 -47.58 -5.07 21.53
N GLU A 210 -46.91 -5.57 22.57
CA GLU A 210 -46.76 -4.90 23.88
C GLU A 210 -45.42 -4.14 24.05
N ILE A 211 -44.77 -3.72 22.95
CA ILE A 211 -43.51 -2.97 22.98
C ILE A 211 -43.65 -1.55 22.48
N ASP A 212 -42.85 -0.62 23.02
CA ASP A 212 -42.86 0.78 22.58
C ASP A 212 -42.43 0.93 21.11
N LYS A 213 -42.94 1.98 20.45
CA LYS A 213 -42.64 2.28 19.04
C LYS A 213 -41.14 2.41 18.78
N ARG A 214 -40.37 2.94 19.75
CA ARG A 214 -38.92 3.04 19.65
C ARG A 214 -38.27 1.67 19.47
N VAL A 215 -38.74 0.68 20.23
CA VAL A 215 -38.21 -0.69 20.22
C VAL A 215 -38.61 -1.41 18.92
N GLN A 216 -39.82 -1.16 18.42
CA GLN A 216 -40.24 -1.64 17.11
C GLN A 216 -39.28 -1.17 15.99
N PHE A 217 -38.94 0.13 15.98
CA PHE A 217 -37.96 0.67 15.02
C PHE A 217 -36.57 0.05 15.16
N LEU A 218 -36.11 -0.24 16.39
CA LEU A 218 -34.83 -0.92 16.62
C LEU A 218 -34.81 -2.33 16.04
N ILE A 219 -35.90 -3.10 16.26
CA ILE A 219 -36.04 -4.43 15.68
C ILE A 219 -36.08 -4.36 14.15
N GLU A 220 -36.89 -3.47 13.56
CA GLU A 220 -36.95 -3.26 12.12
C GLU A 220 -35.57 -2.89 11.52
N GLY A 221 -34.83 -2.02 12.20
CA GLY A 221 -33.45 -1.68 11.86
C GLY A 221 -32.53 -2.91 11.85
N LEU A 222 -32.64 -3.78 12.85
CA LEU A 222 -31.87 -5.03 12.90
C LEU A 222 -32.23 -5.99 11.75
N PHE A 223 -33.51 -6.08 11.37
CA PHE A 223 -33.92 -6.86 10.18
C PHE A 223 -33.33 -6.29 8.88
N ALA A 224 -33.22 -4.96 8.77
CA ALA A 224 -32.57 -4.31 7.63
C ALA A 224 -31.07 -4.65 7.58
N ILE A 225 -30.37 -4.60 8.73
CA ILE A 225 -28.95 -4.99 8.86
C ILE A 225 -28.76 -6.46 8.46
N ARG A 226 -29.64 -7.37 8.89
CA ARG A 226 -29.59 -8.78 8.46
C ARG A 226 -29.77 -8.92 6.95
N LYS A 227 -30.70 -8.17 6.37
CA LYS A 227 -30.98 -8.20 4.92
C LYS A 227 -29.78 -7.72 4.10
N SER A 228 -29.02 -6.75 4.61
CA SER A 228 -27.75 -6.31 4.03
C SER A 228 -26.56 -7.20 4.44
N LYS A 229 -26.80 -8.36 5.06
CA LYS A 229 -25.75 -9.30 5.53
C LYS A 229 -24.72 -8.62 6.43
N PHE A 230 -25.20 -7.81 7.39
CA PHE A 230 -24.37 -7.09 8.35
C PHE A 230 -23.32 -6.16 7.73
N GLN A 231 -23.59 -5.64 6.52
CA GLN A 231 -22.75 -4.63 5.90
C GLN A 231 -22.63 -3.39 6.81
N GLY A 232 -21.40 -3.04 7.19
CA GLY A 232 -21.10 -1.97 8.16
C GLY A 232 -20.80 -2.47 9.58
N TYR A 233 -21.10 -3.73 9.88
CA TYR A 233 -20.81 -4.41 11.15
C TYR A 233 -20.05 -5.72 10.88
N PRO A 234 -18.82 -5.66 10.33
CA PRO A 234 -18.01 -6.85 10.14
C PRO A 234 -17.66 -7.48 11.50
N ALA A 235 -17.56 -8.81 11.56
CA ALA A 235 -17.19 -9.52 12.79
C ALA A 235 -15.87 -8.98 13.36
N VAL A 236 -14.80 -9.02 12.56
CA VAL A 236 -13.48 -8.48 12.90
C VAL A 236 -13.06 -7.49 11.82
N ARG A 237 -12.53 -6.34 12.24
CA ARG A 237 -11.94 -5.37 11.30
C ARG A 237 -10.62 -5.94 10.77
N PRO A 238 -10.27 -5.74 9.48
CA PRO A 238 -9.02 -6.27 8.93
C PRO A 238 -7.75 -5.88 9.70
N GLU A 239 -7.73 -4.68 10.29
CA GLU A 239 -6.60 -4.19 11.11
C GLU A 239 -6.44 -4.95 12.45
N LEU A 240 -7.51 -5.56 12.93
CA LEU A 240 -7.60 -6.25 14.22
C LEU A 240 -7.61 -7.78 14.07
N ASP A 241 -7.51 -8.28 12.84
CA ASP A 241 -7.41 -9.70 12.53
C ASP A 241 -5.93 -10.12 12.60
N LEU A 242 -5.44 -10.31 13.82
CA LEU A 242 -4.02 -10.50 14.14
C LEU A 242 -3.68 -11.92 14.62
N VAL A 243 -4.69 -12.78 14.75
CA VAL A 243 -4.54 -14.15 15.24
C VAL A 243 -5.01 -15.11 14.17
N GLU A 244 -4.11 -15.97 13.71
CA GLU A 244 -4.45 -17.01 12.74
C GLU A 244 -5.46 -18.01 13.32
N GLN A 245 -6.33 -18.54 12.47
CA GLN A 245 -7.44 -19.39 12.88
C GLN A 245 -6.98 -20.68 13.60
N GLU A 246 -5.79 -21.20 13.26
CA GLU A 246 -5.21 -22.40 13.88
C GLU A 246 -4.70 -22.15 15.31
N ASP A 247 -4.34 -20.90 15.63
CA ASP A 247 -3.82 -20.47 16.93
C ASP A 247 -4.92 -19.96 17.88
N GLN A 248 -6.16 -19.89 17.41
CA GLN A 248 -7.29 -19.43 18.22
C GLN A 248 -7.66 -20.46 19.29
N ILE A 249 -7.82 -19.98 20.51
CA ILE A 249 -8.22 -20.81 21.66
C ILE A 249 -9.59 -20.32 22.16
N THR A 250 -10.61 -21.11 21.89
CA THR A 250 -12.00 -20.78 22.25
C THR A 250 -12.37 -21.40 23.59
N HIS A 251 -12.90 -20.57 24.51
CA HIS A 251 -13.41 -21.03 25.80
C HIS A 251 -14.90 -21.36 25.72
N GLU A 252 -15.28 -22.49 26.32
CA GLU A 252 -16.69 -22.85 26.55
C GLU A 252 -17.08 -22.47 27.99
N ILE A 253 -17.95 -21.46 28.12
CA ILE A 253 -18.51 -21.03 29.41
C ILE A 253 -20.00 -20.76 29.22
N SER A 254 -20.82 -21.21 30.17
CA SER A 254 -22.24 -20.89 30.22
C SER A 254 -22.52 -19.69 31.12
N LEU A 255 -23.57 -18.93 30.80
CA LEU A 255 -24.07 -17.86 31.67
C LEU A 255 -24.65 -18.36 32.98
N LEU A 256 -24.94 -19.66 33.12
CA LEU A 256 -25.50 -20.25 34.33
C LEU A 256 -24.43 -20.77 35.30
N ASP A 257 -23.16 -20.81 34.86
CA ASP A 257 -22.08 -21.34 35.67
C ASP A 257 -21.79 -20.46 36.89
N THR A 258 -21.39 -21.09 38.00
CA THR A 258 -20.87 -20.37 39.17
C THR A 258 -19.43 -19.97 38.89
N VAL A 259 -19.23 -18.69 38.60
CA VAL A 259 -17.93 -18.14 38.24
C VAL A 259 -17.30 -17.37 39.40
N GLU A 260 -16.01 -17.57 39.63
CA GLU A 260 -15.22 -16.78 40.58
C GLU A 260 -14.51 -15.61 39.87
N ASP A 261 -14.50 -14.42 40.48
CA ASP A 261 -13.84 -13.22 39.93
C ASP A 261 -12.33 -13.19 40.21
N GLU A 262 -11.86 -13.97 41.17
CA GLU A 262 -10.46 -13.98 41.63
C GLU A 262 -9.92 -12.56 41.89
N ASP A 263 -10.72 -11.69 42.52
CA ASP A 263 -10.37 -10.27 42.75
C ASP A 263 -9.11 -10.09 43.60
N VAL A 264 -8.76 -11.12 44.35
CA VAL A 264 -7.55 -11.21 45.16
C VAL A 264 -6.28 -11.08 44.31
N LEU A 265 -6.32 -11.43 43.02
CA LEU A 265 -5.22 -11.25 42.07
C LEU A 265 -4.95 -9.78 41.72
N ASN A 266 -5.83 -8.86 42.09
CA ASN A 266 -5.63 -7.42 41.87
C ASN A 266 -4.78 -6.78 42.99
N ILE A 267 -4.48 -7.55 44.05
CA ILE A 267 -3.82 -7.07 45.27
C ILE A 267 -2.46 -7.74 45.39
N PHE A 268 -1.45 -6.94 45.72
CA PHE A 268 -0.10 -7.45 45.96
C PHE A 268 -0.08 -8.49 47.08
N LYS A 269 0.62 -9.59 46.83
CA LYS A 269 0.98 -10.60 47.83
C LYS A 269 2.47 -10.94 47.67
N PRO A 270 3.21 -11.10 48.79
CA PRO A 270 4.58 -11.56 48.72
C PRO A 270 4.63 -12.98 48.17
N ASP A 271 5.48 -13.20 47.18
CA ASP A 271 5.75 -14.49 46.57
C ASP A 271 7.05 -15.07 47.14
N PRO A 272 7.01 -16.21 47.86
CA PRO A 272 8.20 -16.89 48.33
C PRO A 272 9.13 -17.36 47.20
N ASN A 273 8.59 -17.66 46.02
CA ASN A 273 9.33 -18.19 44.86
C ASN A 273 9.48 -17.13 43.76
N TYR A 274 9.51 -15.85 44.14
CA TYR A 274 9.53 -14.71 43.22
C TYR A 274 10.61 -14.82 42.13
N LEU A 275 11.86 -15.08 42.52
CA LEU A 275 12.98 -15.17 41.59
C LEU A 275 12.82 -16.31 40.58
N GLU A 276 12.28 -17.46 41.00
CA GLU A 276 12.03 -18.59 40.11
C GLU A 276 10.90 -18.29 39.12
N ASN A 277 9.85 -17.63 39.58
CA ASN A 277 8.68 -17.31 38.76
C ASN A 277 8.98 -16.19 37.76
N GLU A 278 9.75 -15.16 38.14
CA GLU A 278 10.22 -14.14 37.20
C GLU A 278 11.16 -14.74 36.17
N LYS A 279 12.07 -15.65 36.56
CA LYS A 279 12.94 -16.35 35.60
C LYS A 279 12.15 -17.21 34.62
N LYS A 280 11.14 -17.96 35.08
CA LYS A 280 10.25 -18.74 34.20
C LYS A 280 9.51 -17.86 33.21
N TYR A 281 9.09 -16.66 33.65
CA TYR A 281 8.44 -15.72 32.75
C TYR A 281 9.43 -15.15 31.73
N GLU A 282 10.65 -14.81 32.14
CA GLU A 282 11.71 -14.37 31.24
C GLU A 282 12.07 -15.43 30.18
N ASP A 283 12.14 -16.71 30.56
CA ASP A 283 12.36 -17.80 29.60
C ASP A 283 11.20 -17.90 28.58
N LEU A 284 9.97 -17.67 29.04
CA LEU A 284 8.77 -17.69 28.21
C LEU A 284 8.63 -16.42 27.34
N GLU A 285 9.03 -15.27 27.84
CA GLU A 285 9.16 -14.00 27.13
C GLU A 285 10.10 -14.17 25.94
N LYS A 286 11.30 -14.74 26.15
CA LYS A 286 12.26 -15.05 25.09
C LYS A 286 11.71 -16.02 24.06
N ALA A 287 10.95 -17.03 24.49
CA ALA A 287 10.31 -17.97 23.59
C ALA A 287 9.20 -17.33 22.72
N ILE A 288 8.53 -16.28 23.23
CA ILE A 288 7.45 -15.57 22.51
C ILE A 288 8.01 -14.49 21.59
N LEU A 289 8.97 -13.68 22.07
CA LEU A 289 9.50 -12.51 21.36
C LEU A 289 10.74 -12.82 20.51
N GLY A 290 11.44 -13.92 20.77
CA GLY A 290 12.73 -14.24 20.15
C GLY A 290 13.93 -13.75 20.99
N ASP A 291 15.09 -14.36 20.77
CA ASP A 291 16.31 -14.21 21.60
C ASP A 291 17.05 -12.85 21.41
N GLU A 292 16.49 -11.94 20.62
CA GLU A 292 17.13 -10.66 20.26
C GLU A 292 16.98 -9.58 21.36
N SER A 293 16.27 -9.89 22.45
CA SER A 293 15.79 -8.88 23.39
C SER A 293 16.67 -8.65 24.62
N LYS A 294 17.81 -9.35 24.81
CA LYS A 294 18.65 -9.19 26.03
C LYS A 294 20.17 -9.28 25.82
N GLU A 295 20.71 -8.80 24.71
CA GLU A 295 22.19 -8.68 24.53
C GLU A 295 22.68 -7.23 24.39
N GLU A 296 22.05 -6.23 25.01
CA GLU A 296 22.76 -4.97 25.31
C GLU A 296 22.34 -4.43 26.68
N GLY A 297 23.23 -4.54 27.68
CA GLY A 297 22.92 -4.07 29.02
C GLY A 297 23.99 -4.36 30.06
N ASP A 298 25.26 -4.02 29.78
CA ASP A 298 26.24 -3.72 30.84
C ASP A 298 27.40 -2.85 30.31
N SER A 299 27.28 -1.52 30.42
CA SER A 299 28.32 -0.64 31.00
C SER A 299 28.06 0.84 30.74
N ASP A 300 28.03 1.59 31.83
CA ASP A 300 28.39 3.00 32.02
C ASP A 300 27.42 4.14 31.63
N ALA A 301 26.97 4.80 32.71
CA ALA A 301 26.38 6.13 32.73
C ALA A 301 27.44 7.21 32.44
N GLU A 302 27.13 8.19 31.58
CA GLU A 302 27.00 9.60 31.97
C GLU A 302 26.65 10.54 30.80
N SER A 303 25.86 11.56 31.16
CA SER A 303 25.67 12.89 30.55
C SER A 303 24.57 13.09 29.50
N VAL A 304 23.57 13.86 29.94
CA VAL A 304 22.52 14.51 29.14
C VAL A 304 23.06 15.85 28.64
N VAL A 305 22.98 16.10 27.33
CA VAL A 305 22.66 17.44 26.79
C VAL A 305 21.87 17.28 25.49
N GLU A 306 20.83 18.10 25.36
CA GLU A 306 19.78 18.11 24.35
C GLU A 306 20.25 18.57 22.95
N ASP A 307 19.42 18.19 21.97
CA ASP A 307 19.29 18.68 20.59
C ASP A 307 20.30 18.20 19.54
N GLU A 308 20.01 17.04 18.92
CA GLU A 308 19.85 16.90 17.46
C GLU A 308 18.76 15.84 17.19
N GLU A 309 17.74 16.23 16.41
CA GLU A 309 16.80 15.32 15.76
C GLU A 309 17.55 14.55 14.65
N ASP A 310 17.11 13.31 14.41
CA ASP A 310 17.53 12.35 13.37
C ASP A 310 18.63 11.33 13.75
N GLU A 311 18.34 10.07 13.40
CA GLU A 311 19.18 8.85 13.49
C GLU A 311 19.07 7.98 14.76
N VAL A 312 17.92 7.30 14.95
CA VAL A 312 17.87 5.97 15.61
C VAL A 312 16.82 5.07 14.93
N GLU A 313 17.00 4.81 13.63
CA GLU A 313 16.40 3.69 12.90
C GLU A 313 17.55 2.77 12.46
N ASP A 314 18.18 1.97 13.33
CA ASP A 314 19.24 1.08 12.82
C ASP A 314 19.66 -0.16 13.63
N ASP A 315 18.79 -0.75 14.47
CA ASP A 315 19.12 -2.06 15.09
C ASP A 315 18.06 -3.18 14.94
N GLU A 316 16.84 -2.91 14.46
CA GLU A 316 15.89 -3.97 14.03
C GLU A 316 16.15 -4.50 12.60
N GLU A 317 17.07 -3.89 11.84
CA GLU A 317 17.37 -4.28 10.45
C GLU A 317 18.40 -5.41 10.34
N ARG A 318 19.04 -5.86 11.42
CA ARG A 318 20.12 -6.86 11.36
C ARG A 318 19.68 -8.32 11.43
N MET A 319 18.44 -8.62 11.82
CA MET A 319 17.91 -10.00 11.86
C MET A 319 16.54 -10.21 11.23
N ARG A 320 15.95 -9.19 10.57
CA ARG A 320 15.06 -9.51 9.44
C ARG A 320 15.95 -10.14 8.37
N ILE A 321 15.59 -11.35 7.92
CA ILE A 321 16.09 -11.81 6.62
C ILE A 321 15.54 -10.81 5.62
N THR A 322 16.31 -9.77 5.31
CA THR A 322 16.00 -8.83 4.25
C THR A 322 15.96 -9.65 2.98
N ASP A 323 14.75 -9.90 2.49
CA ASP A 323 14.55 -10.67 1.27
C ASP A 323 14.98 -9.81 0.07
N GLU A 324 16.29 -9.77 -0.18
CA GLU A 324 16.86 -9.17 -1.39
C GLU A 324 16.56 -10.03 -2.64
N THR A 325 15.99 -11.23 -2.47
CA THR A 325 15.76 -12.15 -3.59
C THR A 325 14.51 -11.82 -4.41
N GLY A 326 13.62 -10.95 -3.88
CA GLY A 326 12.43 -10.47 -4.59
C GLY A 326 11.47 -11.59 -5.00
N THR A 327 11.49 -12.72 -4.29
CA THR A 327 10.78 -13.96 -4.69
C THR A 327 9.27 -13.77 -4.80
N ASN A 328 8.68 -13.01 -3.88
CA ASN A 328 7.24 -12.69 -3.91
C ASN A 328 6.84 -11.89 -5.15
N LEU A 329 7.66 -10.91 -5.54
CA LEU A 329 7.45 -10.12 -6.74
C LEU A 329 7.60 -10.98 -8.01
N VAL A 330 8.60 -11.86 -8.05
CA VAL A 330 8.78 -12.82 -9.17
C VAL A 330 7.60 -13.79 -9.27
N ASN A 331 7.08 -14.28 -8.13
CA ASN A 331 5.92 -15.16 -8.09
C ASN A 331 4.65 -14.45 -8.57
N LEU A 332 4.46 -13.19 -8.18
CA LEU A 332 3.37 -12.36 -8.66
C LEU A 332 3.46 -12.15 -10.19
N ARG A 333 4.64 -11.74 -10.68
CA ARG A 333 4.89 -11.57 -12.12
C ARG A 333 4.62 -12.85 -12.90
N ARG A 334 5.06 -14.00 -12.39
CA ARG A 334 4.79 -15.32 -13.01
C ARG A 334 3.29 -15.61 -13.06
N THR A 335 2.56 -15.33 -11.98
CA THR A 335 1.11 -15.54 -11.89
C THR A 335 0.35 -14.68 -12.91
N ILE A 336 0.71 -13.40 -13.02
CA ILE A 336 0.14 -12.47 -14.01
C ILE A 336 0.42 -12.95 -15.43
N TYR A 337 1.69 -13.30 -15.72
CA TYR A 337 2.09 -13.81 -17.04
C TYR A 337 1.31 -15.07 -17.44
N LEU A 338 1.23 -16.06 -16.55
CA LEU A 338 0.49 -17.30 -16.80
C LEU A 338 -1.00 -17.05 -16.99
N THR A 339 -1.58 -16.10 -16.25
CA THR A 339 -2.99 -15.71 -16.39
C THR A 339 -3.27 -15.08 -17.75
N ILE A 340 -2.38 -14.22 -18.23
CA ILE A 340 -2.48 -13.60 -19.56
C ILE A 340 -2.35 -14.66 -20.66
N MET A 341 -1.33 -15.52 -20.58
CA MET A 341 -1.04 -16.52 -21.62
C MET A 341 -2.05 -17.68 -21.67
N SER A 342 -2.69 -18.00 -20.55
CA SER A 342 -3.74 -19.04 -20.49
C SER A 342 -5.13 -18.55 -20.92
N SER A 343 -5.29 -17.23 -21.14
CA SER A 343 -6.58 -16.65 -21.51
C SER A 343 -6.72 -16.51 -23.02
N VAL A 344 -7.92 -16.77 -23.54
CA VAL A 344 -8.17 -16.72 -25.00
C VAL A 344 -8.48 -15.29 -25.46
N GLY A 345 -9.21 -14.54 -24.65
CA GLY A 345 -9.64 -13.16 -24.95
C GLY A 345 -9.24 -12.17 -23.87
N PHE A 346 -9.14 -10.89 -24.24
CA PHE A 346 -8.75 -9.81 -23.30
C PHE A 346 -9.79 -9.61 -22.20
N GLU A 347 -11.06 -9.90 -22.48
CA GLU A 347 -12.17 -9.90 -21.53
C GLU A 347 -11.98 -10.93 -20.41
N GLU A 348 -11.65 -12.16 -20.80
CA GLU A 348 -11.38 -13.26 -19.87
C GLU A 348 -10.12 -12.99 -19.05
N ALA A 349 -9.05 -12.55 -19.71
CA ALA A 349 -7.81 -12.17 -19.05
C ALA A 349 -8.04 -11.04 -18.04
N GLY A 350 -8.77 -9.99 -18.42
CA GLY A 350 -9.11 -8.87 -17.55
C GLY A 350 -9.91 -9.31 -16.33
N HIS A 351 -10.94 -10.14 -16.51
CA HIS A 351 -11.72 -10.66 -15.39
C HIS A 351 -10.88 -11.52 -14.44
N LYS A 352 -10.04 -12.43 -14.96
CA LYS A 352 -9.16 -13.27 -14.12
C LYS A 352 -8.14 -12.43 -13.35
N LEU A 353 -7.54 -11.42 -14.00
CA LEU A 353 -6.57 -10.53 -13.37
C LEU A 353 -7.20 -9.64 -12.29
N LEU A 354 -8.46 -9.23 -12.45
CA LEU A 354 -9.19 -8.49 -11.41
C LEU A 354 -9.58 -9.35 -10.21
N MET A 355 -9.68 -10.67 -10.38
CA MET A 355 -9.93 -11.61 -9.28
C MET A 355 -8.66 -11.92 -8.47
N LEU A 356 -7.48 -11.57 -8.98
CA LEU A 356 -6.26 -11.59 -8.19
C LEU A 356 -6.35 -10.47 -7.14
N LYS A 357 -6.34 -10.85 -5.86
CA LYS A 357 -6.28 -9.88 -4.76
C LYS A 357 -4.87 -9.27 -4.73
N LEU A 358 -4.70 -8.13 -5.39
CA LEU A 358 -3.46 -7.36 -5.36
C LEU A 358 -3.39 -6.53 -4.07
N GLU A 359 -2.21 -6.49 -3.45
CA GLU A 359 -1.93 -5.58 -2.33
C GLU A 359 -1.74 -4.14 -2.85
N PRO A 360 -2.02 -3.11 -2.03
CA PRO A 360 -1.80 -1.72 -2.42
C PRO A 360 -0.34 -1.48 -2.83
N GLY A 361 -0.12 -1.03 -4.06
CA GLY A 361 1.20 -0.81 -4.67
C GLY A 361 1.56 -1.86 -5.73
N GLN A 362 0.99 -3.07 -5.67
CA GLN A 362 1.23 -4.12 -6.67
C GLN A 362 0.52 -3.87 -8.00
N GLU A 363 -0.41 -2.90 -8.06
CA GLU A 363 -1.11 -2.52 -9.30
C GLU A 363 -0.15 -1.96 -10.36
N MET A 364 0.97 -1.35 -9.92
CA MET A 364 2.03 -0.91 -10.84
C MET A 364 2.69 -2.11 -11.52
N GLU A 365 3.00 -3.16 -10.78
CA GLU A 365 3.60 -4.39 -11.31
C GLU A 365 2.67 -5.08 -12.32
N LEU A 366 1.35 -5.01 -12.11
CA LEU A 366 0.39 -5.47 -13.11
C LEU A 366 0.50 -4.68 -14.43
N CYS A 367 0.53 -3.36 -14.36
CA CYS A 367 0.69 -2.50 -15.55
C CYS A 367 2.02 -2.77 -16.27
N ILE A 368 3.11 -2.91 -15.52
CA ILE A 368 4.45 -3.25 -16.04
C ILE A 368 4.39 -4.62 -16.75
N MET A 369 3.83 -5.64 -16.11
CA MET A 369 3.77 -6.98 -16.69
C MET A 369 2.94 -7.05 -17.98
N ILE A 370 1.80 -6.34 -18.05
CA ILE A 370 1.00 -6.26 -19.28
C ILE A 370 1.84 -5.65 -20.42
N LEU A 371 2.59 -4.59 -20.11
CA LEU A 371 3.42 -3.89 -21.08
C LEU A 371 4.65 -4.70 -21.50
N GLU A 372 5.32 -5.37 -20.56
CA GLU A 372 6.45 -6.25 -20.83
C GLU A 372 6.03 -7.43 -21.69
N CYS A 373 4.91 -8.09 -21.37
CA CYS A 373 4.34 -9.15 -22.21
C CYS A 373 4.09 -8.65 -23.64
N CYS A 374 3.48 -7.47 -23.79
CA CYS A 374 3.26 -6.85 -25.09
C CYS A 374 4.58 -6.57 -25.83
N SER A 375 5.62 -6.12 -25.12
CA SER A 375 6.91 -5.77 -25.73
C SER A 375 7.66 -6.98 -26.30
N GLN A 376 7.51 -8.15 -25.67
CA GLN A 376 8.25 -9.38 -26.01
C GLN A 376 7.59 -10.19 -27.14
N GLU A 377 6.36 -9.86 -27.53
CA GLU A 377 5.68 -10.50 -28.64
C GLU A 377 6.41 -10.25 -29.97
N ARG A 378 6.37 -11.22 -30.89
CA ARG A 378 7.04 -11.06 -32.19
C ARG A 378 6.43 -9.92 -33.02
N ASN A 379 5.11 -9.78 -32.95
CA ASN A 379 4.33 -8.74 -33.60
C ASN A 379 3.31 -8.20 -32.58
N TYR A 380 2.98 -6.92 -32.67
CA TYR A 380 1.97 -6.32 -31.80
C TYR A 380 0.63 -7.02 -31.96
N ARG A 381 0.06 -7.45 -30.82
CA ARG A 381 -1.28 -8.02 -30.72
C ARG A 381 -2.21 -6.98 -30.10
N PRO A 382 -3.30 -6.58 -30.77
CA PRO A 382 -4.27 -5.62 -30.21
C PRO A 382 -4.86 -6.03 -28.87
N PHE A 383 -4.83 -7.33 -28.56
CA PHE A 383 -5.20 -7.91 -27.26
C PHE A 383 -4.66 -7.10 -26.06
N TYR A 384 -3.37 -6.73 -26.06
CA TYR A 384 -2.77 -6.02 -24.93
C TYR A 384 -3.28 -4.59 -24.81
N GLY A 385 -3.51 -3.92 -25.94
CA GLY A 385 -4.12 -2.60 -25.97
C GLY A 385 -5.52 -2.60 -25.37
N PHE A 386 -6.38 -3.54 -25.80
CA PHE A 386 -7.74 -3.66 -25.27
C PHE A 386 -7.77 -4.04 -23.79
N LEU A 387 -6.84 -4.91 -23.36
CA LEU A 387 -6.69 -5.27 -21.96
C LEU A 387 -6.35 -4.04 -21.11
N ALA A 388 -5.33 -3.28 -21.50
CA ALA A 388 -4.91 -2.07 -20.79
C ALA A 388 -5.98 -0.97 -20.83
N GLN A 389 -6.66 -0.78 -21.96
CA GLN A 389 -7.80 0.14 -22.09
C GLN A 389 -8.87 -0.18 -21.04
N ARG A 390 -9.22 -1.46 -20.90
CA ARG A 390 -10.23 -1.91 -19.94
C ARG A 390 -9.82 -1.59 -18.49
N PHE A 391 -8.56 -1.84 -18.13
CA PHE A 391 -8.04 -1.46 -16.81
C PHE A 391 -8.12 0.05 -16.55
N CYS A 392 -7.67 0.88 -17.51
CA CYS A 392 -7.77 2.34 -17.40
C CYS A 392 -9.21 2.84 -17.22
N MET A 393 -10.19 2.19 -17.87
CA MET A 393 -11.61 2.57 -17.80
C MET A 393 -12.29 2.08 -16.50
N ILE A 394 -11.74 1.08 -15.82
CA ILE A 394 -12.30 0.54 -14.57
C ILE A 394 -11.88 1.40 -13.37
N ASN A 395 -10.59 1.71 -13.24
CA ASN A 395 -10.06 2.45 -12.10
C ASN A 395 -8.98 3.44 -12.55
N LYS A 396 -9.11 4.68 -12.08
CA LYS A 396 -8.17 5.77 -12.35
C LYS A 396 -6.74 5.45 -11.91
N ILE A 397 -6.56 4.61 -10.87
CA ILE A 397 -5.24 4.17 -10.41
C ILE A 397 -4.45 3.50 -11.56
N TYR A 398 -5.09 2.66 -12.37
CA TYR A 398 -4.42 2.03 -13.51
C TYR A 398 -4.07 3.04 -14.60
N GLN A 399 -4.93 4.03 -14.84
CA GLN A 399 -4.62 5.13 -15.77
C GLN A 399 -3.35 5.86 -15.33
N GLU A 400 -3.26 6.28 -14.07
CA GLU A 400 -2.08 6.96 -13.50
C GLU A 400 -0.83 6.07 -13.54
N ASN A 401 -0.98 4.76 -13.32
CA ASN A 401 0.14 3.81 -13.41
C ASN A 401 0.62 3.60 -14.86
N PHE A 402 -0.28 3.53 -15.83
CA PHE A 402 0.10 3.47 -17.24
C PHE A 402 0.73 4.79 -17.74
N GLU A 403 0.36 5.94 -17.19
CA GLU A 403 1.07 7.21 -17.43
C GLU A 403 2.52 7.14 -16.93
N LYS A 404 2.74 6.67 -15.69
CA LYS A 404 4.08 6.44 -15.15
C LYS A 404 4.88 5.44 -15.99
N CYS A 405 4.25 4.35 -16.43
CA CYS A 405 4.86 3.38 -17.35
C CYS A 405 5.30 4.04 -18.65
N PHE A 406 4.49 4.93 -19.24
CA PHE A 406 4.87 5.66 -20.46
C PHE A 406 6.15 6.48 -20.26
N VAL A 407 6.24 7.23 -19.16
CA VAL A 407 7.42 8.06 -18.84
C VAL A 407 8.67 7.20 -18.64
N GLN A 408 8.55 6.12 -17.87
CA GLN A 408 9.66 5.18 -17.61
C GLN A 408 10.13 4.46 -18.89
N GLN A 409 9.20 4.05 -19.75
CA GLN A 409 9.56 3.42 -21.02
C GLN A 409 10.21 4.43 -21.95
N TYR A 410 9.70 5.66 -22.04
CA TYR A 410 10.28 6.69 -22.90
C TYR A 410 11.71 7.07 -22.46
N SER A 411 12.00 7.12 -21.16
CA SER A 411 13.35 7.42 -20.65
C SER A 411 14.35 6.30 -20.95
N THR A 412 13.88 5.04 -21.01
CA THR A 412 14.72 3.85 -21.22
C THR A 412 14.68 3.30 -22.65
N VAL A 413 14.06 3.99 -23.62
CA VAL A 413 13.94 3.54 -25.03
C VAL A 413 15.26 3.18 -25.71
N HIS A 414 16.36 3.79 -25.30
CA HIS A 414 17.69 3.51 -25.86
C HIS A 414 18.18 2.09 -25.55
N ARG A 415 17.62 1.44 -24.52
CA ARG A 415 17.95 0.05 -24.12
C ARG A 415 17.07 -0.99 -24.83
N LEU A 416 15.99 -0.56 -25.47
CA LEU A 416 15.03 -1.45 -26.12
C LEU A 416 15.45 -1.75 -27.56
N GLU A 417 15.29 -3.01 -27.96
CA GLU A 417 15.47 -3.45 -29.33
C GLU A 417 14.35 -2.92 -30.25
N THR A 418 14.63 -2.85 -31.55
CA THR A 418 13.72 -2.26 -32.56
C THR A 418 12.30 -2.86 -32.54
N ASN A 419 12.16 -4.17 -32.38
CA ASN A 419 10.84 -4.82 -32.34
C ASN A 419 10.05 -4.42 -31.09
N LYS A 420 10.72 -4.37 -29.93
CA LYS A 420 10.12 -3.94 -28.66
C LYS A 420 9.63 -2.50 -28.76
N LEU A 421 10.44 -1.62 -29.38
CA LEU A 421 10.07 -0.23 -29.62
C LEU A 421 8.81 -0.10 -30.49
N ILE A 422 8.66 -0.93 -31.52
CA ILE A 422 7.47 -0.94 -32.38
C ILE A 422 6.25 -1.36 -31.55
N ASN A 423 6.31 -2.49 -30.84
CA ASN A 423 5.18 -3.00 -30.07
C ASN A 423 4.73 -2.04 -28.97
N VAL A 424 5.69 -1.47 -28.21
CA VAL A 424 5.40 -0.51 -27.13
C VAL A 424 4.81 0.78 -27.70
N ALA A 425 5.31 1.26 -28.84
CA ALA A 425 4.73 2.43 -29.51
C ALA A 425 3.28 2.18 -29.97
N GLN A 426 3.00 1.00 -30.53
CA GLN A 426 1.65 0.63 -30.97
C GLN A 426 0.68 0.44 -29.80
N PHE A 427 1.17 -0.07 -28.67
CA PHE A 427 0.42 -0.18 -27.42
C PHE A 427 -0.03 1.19 -26.92
N PHE A 428 0.90 2.15 -26.77
CA PHE A 428 0.55 3.48 -26.28
C PHE A 428 -0.25 4.30 -27.31
N ALA A 429 -0.04 4.10 -28.61
CA ALA A 429 -0.89 4.68 -29.64
C ALA A 429 -2.36 4.28 -29.46
N HIS A 430 -2.63 3.01 -29.16
CA HIS A 430 -3.99 2.54 -28.90
C HIS A 430 -4.64 3.19 -27.68
N LEU A 431 -3.87 3.34 -26.58
CA LEU A 431 -4.39 3.96 -25.36
C LEU A 431 -4.70 5.45 -25.53
N LEU A 432 -3.89 6.17 -26.32
CA LEU A 432 -4.11 7.58 -26.67
C LEU A 432 -5.29 7.76 -27.63
N GLU A 433 -5.43 6.87 -28.61
CA GLU A 433 -6.53 6.87 -29.57
C GLU A 433 -7.89 6.73 -28.86
N THR A 434 -7.99 5.73 -27.99
CA THR A 434 -9.22 5.37 -27.24
C THR A 434 -9.52 6.29 -26.06
N ASN A 435 -8.68 7.31 -25.82
CA ASN A 435 -8.72 8.21 -24.66
C ASN A 435 -8.63 7.48 -23.31
N ALA A 436 -8.05 6.28 -23.29
CA ALA A 436 -7.74 5.55 -22.05
C ALA A 436 -6.55 6.20 -21.32
N LEU A 437 -5.60 6.76 -22.07
CA LEU A 437 -4.56 7.63 -21.56
C LEU A 437 -4.78 9.07 -22.03
N PRO A 438 -4.60 10.06 -21.14
CA PRO A 438 -4.68 11.47 -21.51
C PRO A 438 -3.45 11.90 -22.32
N TRP A 439 -3.65 12.88 -23.20
CA TRP A 439 -2.64 13.30 -24.17
C TRP A 439 -1.50 14.14 -23.58
N HIS A 440 -1.59 14.55 -22.30
CA HIS A 440 -0.50 15.28 -21.62
C HIS A 440 0.77 14.45 -21.45
N VAL A 441 0.68 13.11 -21.51
CA VAL A 441 1.85 12.23 -21.47
C VAL A 441 2.85 12.51 -22.60
N LEU A 442 2.38 13.10 -23.71
CA LEU A 442 3.23 13.50 -24.83
C LEU A 442 4.17 14.68 -24.49
N SER A 443 3.93 15.40 -23.39
CA SER A 443 4.79 16.51 -22.93
C SER A 443 6.22 16.09 -22.59
N TYR A 444 6.39 14.83 -22.16
CA TYR A 444 7.70 14.24 -21.85
C TYR A 444 8.54 13.96 -23.10
N ILE A 445 7.94 13.98 -24.29
CA ILE A 445 8.66 13.81 -25.55
C ILE A 445 9.20 15.17 -26.00
N ARG A 446 10.52 15.33 -25.94
CA ARG A 446 11.21 16.51 -26.48
C ARG A 446 11.85 16.19 -27.82
N LEU A 447 11.44 16.91 -28.87
CA LEU A 447 11.95 16.72 -30.22
C LEU A 447 13.05 17.75 -30.55
N SER A 448 14.29 17.46 -30.14
CA SER A 448 15.47 18.27 -30.43
C SER A 448 16.61 17.40 -31.00
N GLU A 449 17.61 18.02 -31.64
CA GLU A 449 18.77 17.30 -32.16
C GLU A 449 19.66 16.74 -31.03
N GLU A 450 19.73 17.45 -29.90
CA GLU A 450 20.57 17.14 -28.74
C GLU A 450 19.93 16.10 -27.80
N ASP A 451 18.61 16.14 -27.60
CA ASP A 451 17.92 15.28 -26.63
C ASP A 451 17.33 13.99 -27.25
N THR A 452 17.33 13.85 -28.59
CA THR A 452 16.73 12.67 -29.26
C THR A 452 17.76 11.69 -29.81
N THR A 453 17.74 10.47 -29.26
CA THR A 453 18.50 9.33 -29.78
C THR A 453 17.86 8.72 -31.03
N SER A 454 18.59 7.84 -31.73
CA SER A 454 18.04 7.06 -32.85
C SER A 454 16.85 6.20 -32.42
N SER A 455 16.92 5.56 -31.25
CA SER A 455 15.83 4.75 -30.68
C SER A 455 14.60 5.58 -30.33
N SER A 456 14.78 6.76 -29.72
CA SER A 456 13.68 7.70 -29.45
C SER A 456 12.98 8.13 -30.75
N ARG A 457 13.75 8.39 -31.82
CA ARG A 457 13.20 8.74 -33.14
C ARG A 457 12.39 7.60 -33.76
N ILE A 458 12.84 6.35 -33.62
CA ILE A 458 12.10 5.17 -34.08
C ILE A 458 10.79 5.02 -33.30
N PHE A 459 10.84 5.19 -31.98
CA PHE A 459 9.66 5.15 -31.11
C PHE A 459 8.62 6.19 -31.51
N ILE A 460 9.02 7.47 -31.57
CA ILE A 460 8.12 8.58 -31.94
C ILE A 460 7.56 8.36 -33.36
N LYS A 461 8.39 7.91 -34.31
CA LYS A 461 7.93 7.57 -35.66
C LYS A 461 6.80 6.56 -35.63
N ASN A 462 6.99 5.42 -34.96
CA ASN A 462 5.99 4.35 -34.93
C ASN A 462 4.73 4.79 -34.18
N LEU A 463 4.87 5.54 -33.07
CA LEU A 463 3.75 6.07 -32.29
C LEU A 463 2.83 6.96 -33.15
N PHE A 464 3.40 7.93 -33.86
CA PHE A 464 2.62 8.86 -34.67
C PHE A 464 2.10 8.25 -35.97
N LEU A 465 2.82 7.29 -36.57
CA LEU A 465 2.32 6.53 -37.72
C LEU A 465 1.08 5.72 -37.33
N GLU A 466 1.13 4.98 -36.22
CA GLU A 466 0.00 4.20 -35.73
C GLU A 466 -1.19 5.11 -35.38
N LEU A 467 -0.96 6.23 -34.68
CA LEU A 467 -2.00 7.22 -34.39
C LEU A 467 -2.64 7.78 -35.67
N SER A 468 -1.83 8.06 -36.70
CA SER A 468 -2.33 8.56 -37.98
C SER A 468 -3.08 7.50 -38.77
N GLU A 469 -2.72 6.23 -38.67
CA GLU A 469 -3.41 5.13 -39.34
C GLU A 469 -4.80 4.92 -38.75
N ARG A 470 -4.94 5.03 -37.42
CA ARG A 470 -6.20 4.78 -36.72
C ARG A 470 -7.15 5.97 -36.65
N LEU A 471 -6.65 7.16 -36.32
CA LEU A 471 -7.46 8.38 -36.24
C LEU A 471 -7.64 9.06 -37.60
N GLY A 472 -6.70 8.84 -38.53
CA GLY A 472 -6.56 9.64 -39.73
C GLY A 472 -5.84 10.98 -39.47
N ILE A 473 -5.15 11.48 -40.50
CA ILE A 473 -4.31 12.69 -40.40
C ILE A 473 -5.09 13.96 -40.01
N ARG A 474 -6.37 14.06 -40.39
CA ARG A 474 -7.20 15.24 -40.11
C ARG A 474 -7.55 15.34 -38.63
N LEU A 475 -8.12 14.27 -38.06
CA LEU A 475 -8.52 14.22 -36.66
C LEU A 475 -7.30 14.29 -35.73
N LEU A 476 -6.20 13.65 -36.12
CA LEU A 476 -4.93 13.77 -35.41
C LEU A 476 -4.45 15.23 -35.37
N ASN A 477 -4.51 15.95 -36.50
CA ASN A 477 -4.13 17.36 -36.55
C ASN A 477 -5.07 18.25 -35.71
N GLU A 478 -6.38 17.97 -35.70
CA GLU A 478 -7.32 18.69 -34.84
C GLU A 478 -6.99 18.50 -33.35
N ARG A 479 -6.73 17.26 -32.90
CA ARG A 479 -6.35 16.96 -31.51
C ARG A 479 -5.02 17.61 -31.10
N LEU A 480 -4.03 17.60 -31.99
CA LEU A 480 -2.70 18.19 -31.73
C LEU A 480 -2.71 19.73 -31.70
N ASN A 481 -3.77 20.37 -32.18
CA ASN A 481 -3.95 21.84 -32.16
C ASN A 481 -5.05 22.29 -31.19
N ASP A 482 -5.48 21.42 -30.26
CA ASP A 482 -6.43 21.82 -29.21
C ASP A 482 -5.82 22.94 -28.35
N PRO A 483 -6.47 24.11 -28.25
CA PRO A 483 -5.98 25.24 -27.45
C PRO A 483 -5.73 24.91 -25.97
N THR A 484 -6.47 23.96 -25.41
CA THR A 484 -6.35 23.58 -23.98
C THR A 484 -5.09 22.77 -23.68
N MET A 485 -4.60 22.00 -24.66
CA MET A 485 -3.48 21.06 -24.50
C MET A 485 -2.19 21.56 -25.16
N GLN A 486 -2.21 22.78 -25.69
CA GLN A 486 -1.11 23.34 -26.49
C GLN A 486 0.22 23.40 -25.71
N GLU A 487 0.16 23.61 -24.38
CA GLU A 487 1.35 23.60 -23.51
C GLU A 487 2.02 22.23 -23.49
N SER A 488 1.24 21.15 -23.46
CA SER A 488 1.75 19.77 -23.47
C SER A 488 2.43 19.40 -24.78
N PHE A 489 2.08 20.04 -25.90
CA PHE A 489 2.65 19.73 -27.21
C PHE A 489 3.84 20.61 -27.59
N ASN A 490 4.20 21.62 -26.79
CA ASN A 490 5.32 22.51 -27.06
C ASN A 490 6.66 21.76 -27.17
N SER A 491 6.85 20.68 -26.42
CA SER A 491 8.06 19.85 -26.46
C SER A 491 8.23 19.10 -27.79
N ILE A 492 7.13 18.69 -28.43
CA ILE A 492 7.11 17.98 -29.73
C ILE A 492 7.11 18.97 -30.90
N PHE A 493 6.42 20.10 -30.74
CA PHE A 493 6.36 21.20 -31.71
C PHE A 493 7.06 22.45 -31.17
N PRO A 494 8.40 22.40 -31.02
CA PRO A 494 9.15 23.48 -30.38
C PRO A 494 9.05 24.78 -31.16
N LYS A 495 8.86 25.88 -30.43
CA LYS A 495 8.88 27.26 -30.97
C LYS A 495 10.09 28.08 -30.47
N ASP A 496 10.94 27.49 -29.64
CA ASP A 496 12.00 28.20 -28.92
C ASP A 496 13.19 28.56 -29.83
N ASN A 497 13.65 27.60 -30.63
CA ASN A 497 14.81 27.76 -31.51
C ASN A 497 14.48 27.35 -32.95
N LEU A 498 14.88 28.16 -33.92
CA LEU A 498 14.70 27.89 -35.35
C LEU A 498 15.37 26.59 -35.81
N LYS A 499 16.43 26.13 -35.14
CA LYS A 499 17.03 24.81 -35.42
C LYS A 499 16.07 23.67 -35.06
N ASN A 500 15.49 23.71 -33.86
CA ASN A 500 14.54 22.71 -33.39
C ASN A 500 13.24 22.72 -34.22
N VAL A 501 12.75 23.91 -34.61
CA VAL A 501 11.59 24.04 -35.52
C VAL A 501 11.85 23.34 -36.86
N ARG A 502 13.03 23.55 -37.48
CA ARG A 502 13.40 22.88 -38.73
C ARG A 502 13.55 21.38 -38.54
N PHE A 503 14.16 20.96 -37.43
CA PHE A 503 14.33 19.56 -37.08
C PHE A 503 12.98 18.84 -36.98
N ALA A 504 12.02 19.40 -36.24
CA ALA A 504 10.67 18.85 -36.09
C ALA A 504 9.92 18.76 -37.43
N ILE A 505 9.98 19.81 -38.27
CA ILE A 505 9.37 19.80 -39.61
C ILE A 505 9.99 18.68 -40.46
N ASN A 506 11.32 18.62 -40.52
CA ASN A 506 12.02 17.63 -41.32
C ASN A 506 11.70 16.20 -40.84
N PHE A 507 11.71 15.97 -39.53
CA PHE A 507 11.41 14.68 -38.92
C PHE A 507 10.02 14.17 -39.35
N PHE A 508 8.96 14.94 -39.12
CA PHE A 508 7.61 14.51 -39.49
C PHE A 508 7.39 14.45 -41.01
N THR A 509 8.12 15.22 -41.82
CA THR A 509 8.07 15.06 -43.28
C THR A 509 8.72 13.76 -43.76
N ILE A 510 9.84 13.35 -43.17
CA ILE A 510 10.52 12.08 -43.51
C ILE A 510 9.64 10.90 -43.13
N ILE A 511 8.88 11.03 -42.04
CA ILE A 511 7.93 10.00 -41.58
C ILE A 511 6.68 9.91 -42.50
N GLY A 512 6.40 10.94 -43.30
CA GLY A 512 5.21 11.01 -44.15
C GLY A 512 4.02 11.75 -43.51
N LEU A 513 4.21 12.32 -42.32
CA LEU A 513 3.20 13.07 -41.56
C LEU A 513 3.43 14.59 -41.68
N GLY A 514 3.69 15.08 -42.91
CA GLY A 514 3.94 16.51 -43.13
C GLY A 514 2.77 17.44 -42.76
N GLY A 515 1.53 16.92 -42.80
CA GLY A 515 0.30 17.68 -42.55
C GLY A 515 0.17 18.23 -41.13
N ILE A 516 0.71 17.53 -40.12
CA ILE A 516 0.66 18.01 -38.72
C ILE A 516 1.64 19.17 -38.45
N THR A 517 2.54 19.47 -39.38
CA THR A 517 3.55 20.55 -39.23
C THR A 517 3.16 21.87 -39.87
N GLU A 518 1.94 22.03 -40.38
CA GLU A 518 1.51 23.24 -41.07
C GLU A 518 1.65 24.52 -40.22
N ASN A 519 1.28 24.47 -38.95
CA ASN A 519 1.38 25.60 -38.03
C ASN A 519 2.84 25.96 -37.73
N LEU A 520 3.73 24.97 -37.60
CA LEU A 520 5.17 25.21 -37.46
C LEU A 520 5.78 25.83 -38.73
N ARG A 521 5.34 25.41 -39.91
CA ARG A 521 5.80 26.00 -41.19
C ARG A 521 5.37 27.46 -41.32
N LYS A 522 4.14 27.79 -40.92
CA LYS A 522 3.66 29.18 -40.86
C LYS A 522 4.50 30.01 -39.88
N TYR A 523 4.76 29.48 -38.68
CA TYR A 523 5.60 30.12 -37.68
C TYR A 523 7.03 30.36 -38.18
N LEU A 524 7.64 29.37 -38.83
CA LEU A 524 8.98 29.47 -39.40
C LEU A 524 9.07 30.55 -40.49
N LYS A 525 8.04 30.68 -41.35
CA LYS A 525 7.97 31.76 -42.36
C LYS A 525 7.89 33.14 -41.72
N ILE A 526 7.09 33.31 -40.68
CA ILE A 526 6.94 34.57 -39.93
C ILE A 526 8.28 34.97 -39.28
N MET A 527 8.91 34.04 -38.55
CA MET A 527 10.18 34.29 -37.88
C MET A 527 11.33 34.58 -38.85
N GLN A 528 11.39 33.88 -39.99
CA GLN A 528 12.36 34.18 -41.06
C GLN A 528 12.14 35.57 -41.68
N GLY A 529 10.89 36.00 -41.81
CA GLY A 529 10.55 37.36 -42.25
C GLY A 529 11.03 38.44 -41.27
N LEU A 530 10.83 38.22 -39.97
CA LEU A 530 11.28 39.13 -38.91
C LEU A 530 12.81 39.24 -38.83
N ILE A 531 13.53 38.13 -39.04
CA ILE A 531 15.01 38.13 -39.07
C ILE A 531 15.53 38.88 -40.28
N LYS A 532 14.93 38.71 -41.46
CA LYS A 532 15.28 39.49 -42.65
C LYS A 532 15.05 40.99 -42.46
N GLN A 533 13.97 41.38 -41.77
CA GLN A 533 13.70 42.78 -41.42
C GLN A 533 14.69 43.35 -40.38
N LYS A 534 15.11 42.56 -39.38
CA LYS A 534 16.16 42.96 -38.42
C LYS A 534 17.54 43.11 -39.08
N GLN A 535 17.87 42.25 -40.05
CA GLN A 535 19.13 42.34 -40.81
C GLN A 535 19.13 43.54 -41.78
N GLN A 536 17.98 43.93 -42.34
CA GLN A 536 17.87 45.12 -43.18
C GLN A 536 17.94 46.46 -42.43
N LYS A 537 17.67 46.48 -41.12
CA LYS A 537 17.82 47.69 -40.28
C LYS A 537 19.26 47.96 -39.80
N HIS A 538 20.20 47.03 -40.02
CA HIS A 538 21.60 47.15 -39.57
C HIS A 538 22.60 47.51 -40.68
N THR A 539 22.12 47.81 -41.90
CA THR A 539 22.99 48.20 -43.03
C THR A 539 22.46 49.46 -43.72
N THR A 540 22.87 50.61 -43.18
CA THR A 540 23.10 51.89 -43.89
C THR A 540 24.27 52.63 -43.20
N PRO A 541 25.04 53.45 -43.92
CA PRO A 541 26.49 53.29 -43.99
C PRO A 541 27.29 54.53 -43.54
N GLU A 542 28.32 54.34 -42.73
CA GLU A 542 29.48 55.25 -42.66
C GLU A 542 30.74 54.38 -42.73
N GLU A 543 31.30 54.32 -43.94
CA GLU A 543 32.71 54.14 -44.31
C GLU A 543 32.78 53.60 -45.76
N GLU A 544 32.15 54.34 -46.68
CA GLU A 544 32.62 54.40 -48.06
C GLU A 544 33.69 55.49 -48.14
N GLU A 545 34.92 55.18 -47.73
CA GLU A 545 36.10 55.84 -48.30
C GLU A 545 37.34 54.97 -48.18
N THR A 546 37.42 53.94 -49.02
CA THR A 546 38.59 53.73 -49.86
C THR A 546 38.32 52.58 -50.83
N SER A 547 38.74 52.79 -52.07
CA SER A 547 38.78 51.77 -53.13
C SER A 547 37.54 51.64 -53.99
N ARG A 548 37.12 52.79 -54.56
CA ARG A 548 37.00 52.86 -56.02
C ARG A 548 38.23 52.19 -56.66
N ARG A 549 38.12 50.91 -57.01
CA ARG A 549 38.83 50.35 -58.18
C ARG A 549 38.16 49.06 -58.59
N LYS A 550 37.43 49.19 -59.70
CA LYS A 550 37.04 48.14 -60.64
C LYS A 550 35.80 47.33 -60.27
N ARG A 551 34.65 47.96 -60.53
CA ARG A 551 33.66 47.31 -61.39
C ARG A 551 34.34 46.95 -62.73
N GLY A 552 34.72 45.69 -62.88
CA GLY A 552 34.76 45.01 -64.16
C GLY A 552 33.54 44.12 -64.24
N ARG A 553 32.66 44.41 -65.19
CA ARG A 553 31.43 43.70 -65.55
C ARG A 553 31.58 42.18 -65.40
N THR A 554 30.74 41.50 -64.62
CA THR A 554 29.45 40.92 -65.05
C THR A 554 29.51 40.28 -66.44
N GLN A 555 29.55 38.94 -66.51
CA GLN A 555 28.38 38.05 -66.51
C GLN A 555 27.94 37.78 -67.96
N VAL A 556 27.23 36.66 -68.16
CA VAL A 556 26.60 36.18 -69.40
C VAL A 556 27.56 35.25 -70.19
N ASP A 557 27.34 33.95 -70.38
CA ASP A 557 26.11 33.16 -70.31
C ASP A 557 26.38 31.64 -70.35
N GLN A 558 25.46 30.90 -69.74
CA GLN A 558 24.85 29.64 -70.20
C GLN A 558 25.65 28.33 -70.42
N LYS A 559 24.96 27.28 -69.95
CA LYS A 559 24.95 25.85 -70.33
C LYS A 559 25.86 24.90 -69.53
N ALA A 560 25.16 24.03 -68.79
CA ALA A 560 25.41 22.61 -68.58
C ALA A 560 26.82 22.13 -68.20
N CYS A 561 26.95 21.56 -67.00
CA CYS A 561 27.82 20.42 -66.73
C CYS A 561 27.10 19.58 -65.65
N SER A 562 26.31 18.56 -66.01
CA SER A 562 26.75 17.17 -66.21
C SER A 562 27.59 16.62 -65.06
N LEU A 563 27.10 15.51 -64.52
CA LEU A 563 27.80 14.49 -63.72
C LEU A 563 29.31 14.44 -64.03
N PHE A 564 30.13 14.18 -63.00
CA PHE A 564 31.21 13.19 -63.12
C PHE A 564 31.62 12.65 -61.74
N LEU A 565 31.52 11.32 -61.59
CA LEU A 565 32.42 10.49 -60.78
C LEU A 565 33.87 10.78 -61.23
N THR A 566 34.94 10.61 -60.44
CA THR A 566 35.54 9.30 -60.11
C THR A 566 36.77 9.49 -59.19
N HIS A 567 36.93 8.52 -58.29
CA HIS A 567 38.13 7.84 -57.77
C HIS A 567 39.45 8.54 -57.37
N TYR A 568 39.89 8.14 -56.16
CA TYR A 568 41.22 7.99 -55.53
C TYR A 568 42.49 8.03 -56.43
N PRO A 569 43.64 8.50 -55.90
CA PRO A 569 44.66 7.56 -55.36
C PRO A 569 45.50 8.04 -54.13
N THR A 570 46.29 7.10 -53.61
CA THR A 570 47.18 7.08 -52.41
C THR A 570 48.59 7.68 -52.57
N GLN A 571 49.26 8.11 -51.48
CA GLN A 571 50.72 7.99 -51.16
C GLN A 571 51.02 8.45 -49.70
N LYS A 572 51.49 7.59 -48.76
CA LYS A 572 52.86 7.43 -48.15
C LYS A 572 53.61 8.74 -47.80
N GLU A 573 54.14 8.93 -46.58
CA GLU A 573 55.34 8.27 -46.00
C GLU A 573 55.41 8.09 -44.45
N LYS A 574 55.94 6.91 -44.03
CA LYS A 574 56.86 6.50 -42.91
C LYS A 574 56.61 6.99 -41.45
N ARG A 575 56.72 6.19 -40.37
CA ARG A 575 57.67 5.10 -40.02
C ARG A 575 57.08 4.03 -39.06
N GLU A 576 57.61 2.81 -39.25
CA GLU A 576 57.92 1.70 -38.32
C GLU A 576 56.83 0.84 -37.64
N GLY A 577 56.77 -0.43 -38.07
CA GLY A 577 56.21 -1.57 -37.35
C GLY A 577 56.57 -2.89 -38.05
N LYS A 578 57.30 -3.78 -37.35
CA LYS A 578 57.67 -5.13 -37.81
C LYS A 578 56.50 -6.12 -37.55
N GLN A 579 56.03 -6.73 -38.65
CA GLN A 579 55.96 -8.19 -38.91
C GLN A 579 55.16 -9.13 -37.96
N VAL A 580 54.18 -9.87 -38.55
CA VAL A 580 54.06 -11.36 -38.64
C VAL A 580 52.61 -11.91 -38.51
N ASN A 581 52.15 -12.59 -39.58
CA ASN A 581 51.21 -13.74 -39.76
C ASN A 581 49.75 -13.73 -39.24
N SER A 582 48.79 -14.52 -39.76
CA SER A 582 48.43 -15.12 -41.07
C SER A 582 47.19 -16.03 -40.86
N CYS A 583 46.41 -16.28 -41.93
CA CYS A 583 45.52 -17.46 -42.18
C CYS A 583 44.23 -17.63 -41.34
N LEU A 584 43.12 -18.25 -41.78
CA LEU A 584 42.54 -18.80 -43.03
C LEU A 584 41.10 -19.24 -42.61
N CYS A 585 40.03 -18.88 -43.34
CA CYS A 585 39.22 -19.76 -44.21
C CYS A 585 38.21 -20.74 -43.53
N GLN A 586 36.91 -20.67 -43.90
CA GLN A 586 36.15 -21.70 -44.67
C GLN A 586 34.63 -21.82 -44.37
N LEU A 587 33.85 -21.78 -45.47
CA LEU A 587 32.68 -22.64 -45.88
C LEU A 587 31.38 -22.64 -45.03
N GLY A 588 30.15 -22.74 -45.55
CA GLY A 588 29.51 -22.98 -46.87
C GLY A 588 27.98 -23.10 -46.60
N CYS A 589 27.07 -22.48 -47.39
CA CYS A 589 26.32 -22.98 -48.57
C CYS A 589 25.10 -23.91 -48.32
N GLU A 590 24.14 -23.82 -49.27
CA GLU A 590 22.81 -24.48 -49.43
C GLU A 590 21.64 -23.73 -48.75
N VAL A 591 20.73 -22.96 -49.39
CA VAL A 591 20.10 -22.88 -50.73
C VAL A 591 19.17 -24.05 -51.05
N GLN A 592 17.85 -23.82 -51.05
CA GLN A 592 16.93 -23.75 -52.22
C GLN A 592 15.49 -24.20 -51.89
N GLY A 593 14.48 -23.47 -52.38
CA GLY A 593 13.12 -24.03 -52.50
C GLY A 593 11.94 -23.06 -52.64
N PHE A 594 11.67 -22.64 -53.88
CA PHE A 594 10.34 -22.30 -54.46
C PHE A 594 9.63 -20.96 -54.16
N GLU A 595 10.03 -19.97 -54.96
CA GLU A 595 9.21 -19.24 -55.95
C GLU A 595 7.67 -19.44 -56.02
N ARG A 596 6.98 -18.28 -55.96
CA ARG A 596 6.03 -17.69 -56.93
C ARG A 596 4.50 -17.73 -56.69
N LEU A 597 3.95 -16.59 -57.14
CA LEU A 597 2.63 -16.28 -57.71
C LEU A 597 1.53 -15.81 -56.73
N ILE A 598 0.76 -14.74 -56.98
CA ILE A 598 0.73 -13.66 -58.00
C ILE A 598 -0.38 -12.68 -57.54
N ILE A 599 -0.15 -11.37 -57.73
CA ILE A 599 -1.06 -10.30 -58.17
C ILE A 599 -2.54 -10.34 -57.68
N SER A 600 -2.94 -9.30 -56.94
CA SER A 600 -3.98 -8.32 -57.32
C SER A 600 -3.90 -7.11 -56.40
#